data_AF-A0A920Q6S7-F1
#
_entry.id   AF-A0A920Q6S7-F1
#
_cell.length_a   1.000
_cell.length_b   1.000
_cell.length_c   1.000
_cell.angle_alpha   90.00
_cell.angle_beta   90.00
_cell.angle_gamma   90.00
#
_symmetry.space_group_name_H-M   'P 1'
#
loop_
_entity.id
_entity.type
_entity.pdbx_description
1 polymer ?
#
loop_
_entity_poly.entity_id
_entity_poly.type
_entity_poly.pdbx_seq_one_letter_code
_entity_poly.pdbx_strand_id
1 'polypeptide(L)'
;MIDLIVPIGMISLGVDFAVHALRRYKEELNQQYPPRMALKIGLSSVIGALILAMLTDSIAFLSNLSSPIEAVIHFGSAAAIAVFASFAILGTIAPMVVMRIDELIITSGMNYKTTTYSALRLSGTLGVALSSGVAIILLVAVSKVYGVIILGAGALVFLGIPIVYMLFIARKGLAGDLDDATYG
;
A
#
# COMPACT_ATOMS: atom_id res chain seq x y z
N MET A 1 3.33 0.70 -27.59
CA MET A 1 4.44 0.14 -26.77
C MET A 1 4.68 0.96 -25.51
N ILE A 2 4.60 2.30 -25.58
CA ILE A 2 4.66 3.18 -24.40
C ILE A 2 3.54 2.92 -23.37
N ASP A 3 2.37 2.46 -23.82
CA ASP A 3 1.17 2.27 -22.98
C ASP A 3 1.34 1.29 -21.82
N LEU A 4 2.33 0.39 -21.91
CA LEU A 4 2.66 -0.54 -20.83
C LEU A 4 3.74 0.00 -19.90
N ILE A 5 4.68 0.79 -20.42
CA ILE A 5 5.82 1.32 -19.65
C ILE A 5 5.36 2.42 -18.69
N VAL A 6 4.44 3.29 -19.12
CA VAL A 6 3.99 4.43 -18.31
C VAL A 6 3.37 3.97 -16.98
N PRO A 7 2.38 3.06 -16.96
CA PRO A 7 1.76 2.66 -15.69
C PRO A 7 2.71 1.89 -14.78
N ILE A 8 3.59 1.04 -15.34
CA ILE A 8 4.56 0.28 -14.54
C ILE A 8 5.56 1.21 -13.86
N GLY A 9 6.11 2.18 -14.60
CA GLY A 9 7.02 3.18 -14.04
C GLY A 9 6.35 4.03 -12.96
N MET A 10 5.12 4.45 -13.19
CA MET A 10 4.33 5.22 -12.20
C MET A 10 4.10 4.45 -10.90
N ILE A 11 3.73 3.17 -10.99
CA ILE A 11 3.54 2.33 -9.79
C ILE A 11 4.87 2.20 -9.03
N SER A 12 5.97 1.97 -9.73
CA SER A 12 7.29 1.83 -9.09
C SER A 12 7.71 3.08 -8.33
N LEU A 13 7.61 4.26 -8.96
CA LEU A 13 7.97 5.53 -8.33
C LEU A 13 7.06 5.86 -7.15
N GLY A 14 5.78 5.53 -7.25
CA GLY A 14 4.87 5.81 -6.16
C GLY A 14 5.08 4.95 -4.93
N VAL A 15 5.39 3.67 -5.14
CA VAL A 15 5.74 2.75 -4.05
C VAL A 15 7.00 3.22 -3.33
N ASP A 16 7.96 3.82 -4.02
CA ASP A 16 9.19 4.35 -3.39
C ASP A 16 8.89 5.39 -2.31
N PHE A 17 8.10 6.43 -2.65
CA PHE A 17 7.66 7.44 -1.68
C PHE A 17 6.91 6.82 -0.49
N ALA A 18 6.02 5.86 -0.75
CA ALA A 18 5.27 5.15 0.29
C ALA A 18 6.21 4.41 1.25
N VAL A 19 7.15 3.64 0.70
CA VAL A 19 8.07 2.80 1.47
C VAL A 19 8.95 3.65 2.36
N HIS A 20 9.52 4.74 1.85
CA HIS A 20 10.36 5.62 2.64
C HIS A 20 9.59 6.30 3.78
N ALA A 21 8.41 6.86 3.49
CA ALA A 21 7.59 7.52 4.50
C ALA A 21 7.09 6.54 5.57
N LEU A 22 6.58 5.37 5.16
CA LEU A 22 6.04 4.36 6.06
C LEU A 22 7.12 3.66 6.88
N ARG A 23 8.28 3.38 6.28
CA ARG A 23 9.40 2.78 7.00
C ARG A 23 9.83 3.70 8.13
N ARG A 24 9.99 4.99 7.85
CA ARG A 24 10.43 5.94 8.87
C ARG A 24 9.38 6.14 9.96
N TYR A 25 8.10 6.20 9.60
CA TYR A 25 7.00 6.17 10.56
C TYR A 25 7.07 4.94 11.49
N LYS A 26 7.27 3.75 10.92
CA LYS A 26 7.36 2.49 11.69
C LYS A 26 8.62 2.41 12.55
N GLU A 27 9.74 2.96 12.10
CA GLU A 27 10.97 3.06 12.91
C GLU A 27 10.73 3.88 14.19
N GLU A 28 9.98 4.98 14.09
CA GLU A 28 9.62 5.77 15.28
C GLU A 28 8.54 5.09 16.13
N LEU A 29 7.58 4.40 15.52
CA LEU A 29 6.57 3.62 16.26
C LEU A 29 7.21 2.51 17.11
N ASN A 30 8.24 1.84 16.56
CA ASN A 30 9.01 0.80 17.27
C ASN A 30 9.83 1.35 18.45
N GLN A 31 10.13 2.65 18.46
CA GLN A 31 10.73 3.35 19.59
C GLN A 31 9.71 3.74 20.67
N GLN A 32 8.49 3.17 20.62
CA GLN A 32 7.43 3.34 21.62
C GLN A 32 6.84 4.77 21.66
N TYR A 33 7.05 5.57 20.61
CA TYR A 33 6.35 6.85 20.46
C TYR A 33 4.86 6.62 20.14
N PRO A 34 3.94 7.47 20.65
CA PRO A 34 2.54 7.39 20.29
C PRO A 34 2.36 7.66 18.77
N PRO A 35 1.37 7.05 18.08
CA PRO A 35 1.24 7.09 16.62
C PRO A 35 1.38 8.49 16.01
N ARG A 36 0.72 9.51 16.60
CA ARG A 36 0.79 10.90 16.10
C ARG A 36 2.20 11.49 16.19
N MET A 37 2.91 11.19 17.27
CA MET A 37 4.28 11.67 17.49
C MET A 37 5.26 10.92 16.58
N ALA A 38 5.11 9.60 16.45
CA ALA A 38 5.89 8.78 15.53
C ALA A 38 5.76 9.27 14.08
N LEU A 39 4.54 9.62 13.64
CA LEU A 39 4.32 10.21 12.31
C LEU A 39 5.03 11.55 12.16
N LYS A 40 4.90 12.44 13.14
CA LYS A 40 5.50 13.79 13.07
C LYS A 40 7.02 13.72 13.00
N ILE A 41 7.65 12.94 13.88
CA ILE A 41 9.11 12.79 13.93
C ILE A 41 9.59 12.08 12.66
N GLY A 42 8.95 10.97 12.32
CA GLY A 42 9.34 10.15 11.19
C GLY A 42 9.23 10.91 9.87
N LEU A 43 8.09 11.54 9.61
CA LEU A 43 7.89 12.31 8.38
C LEU A 43 8.82 13.53 8.33
N SER A 44 8.99 14.27 9.43
CA SER A 44 9.90 15.43 9.47
C SER A 44 11.34 15.06 9.15
N SER A 45 11.78 13.85 9.48
CA SER A 45 13.15 13.39 9.22
C SER A 45 13.40 13.00 7.76
N VAL A 46 12.36 12.62 7.00
CA VAL A 46 12.50 12.12 5.61
C VAL A 46 11.92 13.06 4.56
N ILE A 47 11.03 13.99 4.93
CA ILE A 47 10.31 14.84 3.97
C ILE A 47 11.23 15.67 3.09
N GLY A 48 12.37 16.15 3.61
CA GLY A 48 13.35 16.91 2.82
C GLY A 48 13.95 16.06 1.69
N ALA A 49 14.29 14.80 1.98
CA ALA A 49 14.79 13.87 0.97
C ALA A 49 13.72 13.52 -0.06
N LEU A 50 12.48 13.30 0.37
CA LEU A 50 11.36 12.98 -0.53
C LEU A 50 11.02 14.14 -1.46
N ILE A 51 11.05 15.38 -0.97
CA ILE A 51 10.84 16.57 -1.81
C ILE A 51 11.96 16.68 -2.84
N LEU A 52 13.21 16.48 -2.44
CA LEU A 52 14.33 16.56 -3.37
C LEU A 52 14.22 15.48 -4.46
N ALA A 53 13.93 14.23 -4.08
CA ALA A 53 13.71 13.13 -5.01
C ALA A 53 12.56 13.42 -5.99
N MET A 54 11.42 13.87 -5.46
CA MET A 54 10.25 14.25 -6.26
C MET A 54 10.57 15.37 -7.26
N LEU A 55 11.36 16.37 -6.86
CA LEU A 55 11.80 17.45 -7.75
C LEU A 55 12.74 16.94 -8.84
N THR A 56 13.76 16.15 -8.48
CA THR A 56 14.73 15.63 -9.45
C THR A 56 14.06 14.71 -10.46
N ASP A 57 13.16 13.84 -10.01
CA ASP A 57 12.42 12.93 -10.87
C ASP A 57 11.46 13.69 -11.80
N SER A 58 10.75 14.68 -11.26
CA SER A 58 9.88 15.54 -12.07
C SER A 58 10.69 16.27 -13.15
N ILE A 59 11.84 16.86 -12.81
CA ILE A 59 12.71 17.53 -13.79
C ILE A 59 13.23 16.54 -14.84
N ALA A 60 13.64 15.33 -14.43
CA ALA A 60 14.08 14.29 -15.34
C ALA A 60 12.98 13.93 -16.34
N PHE A 61 11.73 13.78 -15.89
CA PHE A 61 10.60 13.53 -16.78
C PHE A 61 10.23 14.74 -17.64
N LEU A 62 10.28 15.97 -17.12
CA LEU A 62 10.05 17.20 -17.91
C LEU A 62 11.11 17.39 -19.00
N SER A 63 12.34 16.92 -18.79
CA SER A 63 13.39 17.05 -19.82
C SER A 63 13.03 16.34 -21.12
N ASN A 64 12.15 15.32 -21.06
CA ASN A 64 11.62 14.62 -22.22
C ASN A 64 10.74 15.50 -23.12
N LEU A 65 10.31 16.69 -22.67
CA LEU A 65 9.62 17.67 -23.52
C LEU A 65 10.52 18.21 -24.65
N SER A 66 11.84 18.13 -24.49
CA SER A 66 12.82 18.51 -25.52
C SER A 66 13.01 17.42 -26.58
N SER A 67 12.29 16.30 -26.49
CA SER A 67 12.43 15.16 -27.40
C SER A 67 11.78 15.45 -28.76
N PRO A 68 12.36 14.97 -29.88
CA PRO A 68 11.72 15.02 -31.19
C PRO A 68 10.58 13.99 -31.36
N ILE A 69 10.38 13.09 -30.39
CA ILE A 69 9.39 12.01 -30.45
C ILE A 69 8.16 12.40 -29.62
N GLU A 70 7.02 12.63 -30.27
CA GLU A 70 5.76 13.08 -29.65
C GLU A 70 5.30 12.17 -28.49
N ALA A 71 5.42 10.85 -28.66
CA ALA A 71 5.15 9.86 -27.61
C ALA A 71 5.95 10.09 -26.31
N VAL A 72 7.21 10.54 -26.44
CA VAL A 72 8.11 10.77 -25.31
C VAL A 72 7.78 12.07 -24.59
N ILE A 73 7.31 13.09 -25.31
CA ILE A 73 6.82 14.36 -24.75
C ILE A 73 5.59 14.10 -23.86
N HIS A 74 4.59 13.38 -24.39
CA HIS A 74 3.39 13.03 -23.64
C HIS A 74 3.70 12.16 -22.43
N PHE A 75 4.63 11.21 -22.57
CA PHE A 75 5.11 10.43 -21.44
C PHE A 75 5.76 11.30 -20.36
N GLY A 76 6.68 12.20 -20.73
CA GLY A 76 7.39 13.07 -19.79
C GLY A 76 6.46 13.96 -18.97
N SER A 77 5.49 14.60 -19.64
CA SER A 77 4.47 15.42 -18.97
C SER A 77 3.58 14.61 -18.03
N ALA A 78 3.07 13.46 -18.49
CA ALA A 78 2.23 12.58 -17.66
C ALA A 78 2.99 12.02 -16.45
N ALA A 79 4.23 11.59 -16.65
CA ALA A 79 5.08 11.04 -15.60
C ALA A 79 5.43 12.09 -14.53
N ALA A 80 5.71 13.33 -14.92
CA ALA A 80 5.97 14.41 -13.98
C ALA A 80 4.76 14.73 -13.09
N ILE A 81 3.57 14.81 -13.68
CA ILE A 81 2.32 15.00 -12.92
C ILE A 81 2.09 13.81 -11.98
N ALA A 82 2.35 12.59 -12.46
CA ALA A 82 2.22 11.38 -11.66
C ALA A 82 3.19 11.35 -10.48
N VAL A 83 4.45 11.74 -10.66
CA VAL A 83 5.45 11.82 -9.58
C VAL A 83 4.98 12.80 -8.51
N PHE A 84 4.53 13.99 -8.91
CA PHE A 84 4.00 14.98 -7.97
C PHE A 84 2.77 14.46 -7.22
N ALA A 85 1.79 13.90 -7.94
CA ALA A 85 0.59 13.32 -7.35
C ALA A 85 0.92 12.16 -6.40
N SER A 86 1.90 11.34 -6.78
CA SER A 86 2.31 10.20 -5.98
C SER A 86 3.04 10.61 -4.70
N PHE A 87 3.89 11.63 -4.74
CA PHE A 87 4.46 12.21 -3.52
C PHE A 87 3.35 12.71 -2.59
N ALA A 88 2.36 13.44 -3.12
CA ALA A 88 1.25 13.95 -2.32
C ALA A 88 0.38 12.83 -1.71
N ILE A 89 0.06 11.80 -2.49
CA ILE A 89 -0.82 10.71 -2.02
C ILE A 89 -0.03 9.70 -1.18
N LEU A 90 1.04 9.14 -1.72
CA LEU A 90 1.76 8.04 -1.10
C LEU A 90 2.84 8.51 -0.12
N GLY A 91 3.47 9.66 -0.36
CA GLY A 91 4.43 10.25 0.58
C GLY A 91 3.79 10.88 1.82
N THR A 92 2.59 11.47 1.70
CA THR A 92 1.91 12.15 2.80
C THR A 92 0.61 11.50 3.27
N ILE A 93 -0.33 11.19 2.37
CA ILE A 93 -1.65 10.65 2.78
C ILE A 93 -1.52 9.22 3.30
N ALA A 94 -0.75 8.36 2.63
CA ALA A 94 -0.59 6.98 3.06
C ALA A 94 -0.07 6.82 4.51
N PRO A 95 1.02 7.50 4.95
CA PRO A 95 1.45 7.39 6.34
C PRO A 95 0.46 8.00 7.33
N MET A 96 -0.33 9.02 6.96
CA MET A 96 -1.44 9.52 7.78
C MET A 96 -2.54 8.48 7.97
N VAL A 97 -2.93 7.79 6.89
CA VAL A 97 -3.95 6.73 6.95
C VAL A 97 -3.46 5.57 7.81
N VAL A 98 -2.21 5.12 7.62
CA VAL A 98 -1.63 4.06 8.44
C VAL A 98 -1.57 4.47 9.91
N MET A 99 -1.16 5.71 10.22
CA MET A 99 -1.19 6.22 11.58
C MET A 99 -2.58 6.19 12.20
N ARG A 100 -3.63 6.53 11.43
CA ARG A 100 -5.02 6.49 11.91
C ARG A 100 -5.48 5.06 12.18
N ILE A 101 -5.08 4.11 11.34
CA ILE A 101 -5.33 2.69 11.55
C ILE A 101 -4.63 2.22 12.83
N ASP A 102 -3.37 2.58 13.03
CA ASP A 102 -2.62 2.18 14.23
C ASP A 102 -3.20 2.81 15.50
N GLU A 103 -3.67 4.05 15.45
CA GLU A 103 -4.41 4.69 16.55
C GLU A 103 -5.69 3.91 16.90
N LEU A 104 -6.49 3.53 15.90
CA LEU A 104 -7.71 2.73 16.10
C LEU A 104 -7.40 1.35 16.69
N ILE A 105 -6.34 0.68 16.21
CA ILE A 105 -5.91 -0.62 16.71
C ILE A 105 -5.51 -0.51 18.19
N ILE A 106 -4.70 0.48 18.55
CA ILE A 106 -4.25 0.68 19.94
C ILE A 106 -5.43 1.02 20.85
N THR A 107 -6.34 1.91 20.42
CA THR A 107 -7.53 2.29 21.21
C THR A 107 -8.53 1.13 21.36
N SER A 108 -8.62 0.23 20.37
CA SER A 108 -9.53 -0.92 20.46
C SER A 108 -9.17 -1.92 21.56
N GLY A 109 -7.98 -1.83 22.17
CA GLY A 109 -7.54 -2.73 23.24
C GLY A 109 -7.44 -4.21 22.81
N MET A 110 -7.66 -4.51 21.53
CA MET A 110 -7.68 -5.85 21.01
C MET A 110 -6.24 -6.38 20.98
N ASN A 111 -5.92 -7.19 21.99
CA ASN A 111 -4.67 -7.90 22.10
C ASN A 111 -4.62 -8.96 20.98
N TYR A 112 -4.20 -8.57 19.78
CA TYR A 112 -3.90 -9.46 18.65
C TYR A 112 -2.62 -10.29 18.93
N LYS A 113 -2.44 -10.81 20.14
CA LYS A 113 -1.58 -11.95 20.39
C LYS A 113 -2.37 -13.20 20.00
N THR A 114 -2.32 -13.55 18.72
CA THR A 114 -2.62 -14.93 18.37
C THR A 114 -1.53 -15.41 17.41
N THR A 115 -0.68 -16.28 17.93
CA THR A 115 0.30 -17.09 17.20
C THR A 115 -0.33 -17.76 15.98
N THR A 116 -1.63 -18.09 16.03
CA THR A 116 -2.42 -18.63 14.91
C THR A 116 -2.61 -17.65 13.74
N TYR A 117 -2.64 -16.32 13.98
CA TYR A 117 -2.76 -15.30 12.94
C TYR A 117 -1.44 -15.15 12.18
N SER A 118 -0.30 -15.26 12.86
CA SER A 118 1.02 -15.25 12.20
C SER A 118 1.21 -16.48 11.32
N ALA A 119 0.76 -17.66 11.76
CA ALA A 119 0.79 -18.89 10.95
C ALA A 119 -0.15 -18.81 9.73
N LEU A 120 -1.38 -18.33 9.93
CA LEU A 120 -2.34 -18.12 8.83
C LEU A 120 -1.83 -17.07 7.84
N ARG A 121 -1.22 -15.98 8.32
CA ARG A 121 -0.65 -14.91 7.49
C ARG A 121 0.56 -15.39 6.67
N LEU A 122 1.43 -16.22 7.24
CA LEU A 122 2.55 -16.85 6.52
C LEU A 122 2.08 -17.80 5.42
N SER A 123 1.17 -18.72 5.77
CA SER A 123 0.57 -19.65 4.80
C SER A 123 -0.12 -18.87 3.68
N GLY A 124 -0.69 -17.72 4.02
CA GLY A 124 -1.34 -16.88 3.08
C GLY A 124 -0.43 -16.09 2.15
N THR A 125 0.63 -15.47 2.68
CA THR A 125 1.61 -14.76 1.83
C THR A 125 2.28 -15.70 0.83
N LEU A 126 2.52 -16.96 1.22
CA LEU A 126 3.02 -18.00 0.33
C LEU A 126 2.01 -18.37 -0.76
N GLY A 127 0.73 -18.53 -0.38
CA GLY A 127 -0.35 -18.78 -1.33
C GLY A 127 -0.54 -17.66 -2.36
N VAL A 128 -0.46 -16.38 -1.94
CA VAL A 128 -0.49 -15.22 -2.86
C VAL A 128 0.67 -15.25 -3.83
N ALA A 129 1.90 -15.44 -3.31
CA ALA A 129 3.09 -15.37 -4.13
C ALA A 129 3.07 -16.43 -5.25
N LEU A 130 2.65 -17.65 -4.92
CA LEU A 130 2.54 -18.74 -5.89
C LEU A 130 1.39 -18.49 -6.88
N SER A 131 0.21 -18.12 -6.39
CA SER A 131 -0.95 -17.90 -7.26
C SER A 131 -0.77 -16.71 -8.20
N SER A 132 -0.19 -15.61 -7.74
CA SER A 132 0.10 -14.44 -8.58
C SER A 132 1.17 -14.77 -9.62
N GLY A 133 2.21 -15.52 -9.25
CA GLY A 133 3.24 -15.98 -10.18
C GLY A 133 2.65 -16.84 -11.31
N VAL A 134 1.85 -17.84 -10.96
CA VAL A 134 1.17 -18.70 -11.96
C VAL A 134 0.20 -17.89 -12.82
N ALA A 135 -0.56 -16.96 -12.22
CA ALA A 135 -1.50 -16.12 -12.96
C ALA A 135 -0.77 -15.22 -13.98
N ILE A 136 0.35 -14.61 -13.61
CA ILE A 136 1.15 -13.76 -14.51
C ILE A 136 1.76 -14.59 -15.64
N ILE A 137 2.29 -15.78 -15.34
CA ILE A 137 2.84 -16.69 -16.37
C ILE A 137 1.75 -17.08 -17.37
N LEU A 138 0.55 -17.46 -16.91
CA LEU A 138 -0.57 -17.81 -17.80
C LEU A 138 -1.12 -16.60 -18.59
N LEU A 139 -1.11 -15.40 -17.99
CA LEU A 139 -1.49 -14.15 -18.64
C LEU A 139 -0.61 -13.86 -19.86
N VAL A 140 0.70 -14.13 -19.73
CA VAL A 140 1.69 -13.89 -20.79
C VAL A 140 1.75 -15.06 -21.78
N ALA A 141 1.72 -16.31 -21.31
CA ALA A 141 2.01 -17.49 -22.13
C ALA A 141 0.78 -18.08 -22.86
N VAL A 142 -0.43 -17.90 -22.32
CA VAL A 142 -1.64 -18.55 -22.86
C VAL A 142 -2.59 -17.53 -23.47
N SER A 143 -3.12 -16.63 -22.65
CA SER A 143 -3.94 -15.51 -23.14
C SER A 143 -4.28 -14.53 -22.03
N LYS A 144 -4.37 -13.24 -22.38
CA LYS A 144 -4.63 -12.14 -21.44
C LYS A 144 -5.89 -12.37 -20.60
N VAL A 145 -6.95 -12.93 -21.20
CA VAL A 145 -8.25 -13.09 -20.54
C VAL A 145 -8.17 -14.06 -19.36
N TYR A 146 -7.56 -15.24 -19.54
CA TYR A 146 -7.49 -16.26 -18.50
C TYR A 146 -6.56 -15.83 -17.36
N GLY A 147 -5.44 -15.17 -17.71
CA GLY A 147 -4.55 -14.58 -16.74
C GLY A 147 -5.27 -13.58 -15.83
N VAL A 148 -6.01 -12.63 -16.41
CA VAL A 148 -6.73 -11.60 -15.64
C VAL A 148 -7.82 -12.21 -14.74
N ILE A 149 -8.55 -13.22 -15.23
CA ILE A 149 -9.58 -13.91 -14.43
C ILE A 149 -8.96 -14.60 -13.21
N ILE A 150 -7.88 -15.38 -13.42
CA ILE A 150 -7.21 -16.11 -12.33
C ILE A 150 -6.59 -15.13 -11.32
N LEU A 151 -5.98 -14.04 -11.81
CA LEU A 151 -5.38 -13.01 -10.96
C LEU A 151 -6.44 -12.28 -10.13
N GLY A 152 -7.56 -11.90 -10.75
CA GLY A 152 -8.70 -11.28 -10.08
C GLY A 152 -9.35 -12.19 -9.04
N ALA A 153 -9.59 -13.45 -9.39
CA ALA A 153 -10.14 -14.44 -8.46
C ALA A 153 -9.20 -14.71 -7.29
N GLY A 154 -7.89 -14.87 -7.56
CA GLY A 154 -6.87 -15.04 -6.54
C GLY A 154 -6.82 -13.85 -5.58
N ALA A 155 -6.80 -12.62 -6.10
CA ALA A 155 -6.80 -11.41 -5.29
C ALA A 155 -8.05 -11.31 -4.38
N LEU A 156 -9.24 -11.63 -4.91
CA LEU A 156 -10.49 -11.59 -4.15
C LEU A 156 -10.51 -12.60 -3.00
N VAL A 157 -10.10 -13.84 -3.26
CA VAL A 157 -10.02 -14.88 -2.22
C VAL A 157 -9.02 -14.45 -1.15
N PHE A 158 -7.87 -13.92 -1.57
CA PHE A 158 -6.78 -13.62 -0.66
C PHE A 158 -6.97 -12.36 0.19
N LEU A 159 -7.60 -11.32 -0.36
CA LEU A 159 -7.98 -10.12 0.40
C LEU A 159 -9.29 -10.36 1.19
N GLY A 160 -10.25 -11.05 0.59
CA GLY A 160 -11.59 -11.24 1.15
C GLY A 160 -11.59 -12.11 2.41
N ILE A 161 -10.90 -13.25 2.40
CA ILE A 161 -10.85 -14.16 3.55
C ILE A 161 -10.38 -13.45 4.84
N PRO A 162 -9.22 -12.75 4.88
CA PRO A 162 -8.77 -12.08 6.09
C PRO A 162 -9.68 -10.91 6.50
N ILE A 163 -10.25 -10.16 5.56
CA ILE A 163 -11.18 -9.05 5.87
C ILE A 163 -12.49 -9.58 6.47
N VAL A 164 -13.08 -10.61 5.86
CA VAL A 164 -14.33 -11.23 6.34
C VAL A 164 -14.13 -11.88 7.70
N TYR A 165 -13.01 -12.58 7.89
CA TYR A 165 -12.66 -13.18 9.16
C TYR A 165 -12.52 -12.13 10.28
N MET A 166 -11.87 -11.00 9.97
CA MET A 166 -11.73 -9.87 10.90
C MET A 166 -13.09 -9.23 11.24
N LEU A 167 -13.95 -9.01 10.24
CA LEU A 167 -15.31 -8.48 10.41
C LEU A 167 -16.19 -9.39 11.27
N PHE A 168 -16.08 -10.69 11.08
CA PHE A 168 -16.87 -11.67 11.84
C PHE A 168 -16.49 -11.67 13.33
N ILE A 169 -15.19 -11.57 13.62
CA ILE A 169 -14.69 -11.46 15.00
C ILE A 169 -15.09 -10.13 15.64
N ALA A 170 -14.96 -9.02 14.91
CA ALA A 170 -15.36 -7.69 15.40
C ALA A 170 -16.87 -7.65 15.74
N ARG A 171 -17.73 -8.26 14.91
CA ARG A 171 -19.18 -8.37 15.18
C ARG A 171 -19.49 -9.21 16.41
N LYS A 172 -18.77 -10.31 16.62
CA LYS A 172 -18.98 -11.18 17.79
C LYS A 172 -18.58 -10.51 19.11
N GLY A 173 -17.59 -9.61 19.07
CA GLY A 173 -17.23 -8.77 20.21
C GLY A 173 -18.31 -7.75 20.60
N LEU A 174 -18.95 -7.09 19.62
CA LEU A 174 -20.05 -6.16 19.89
C LEU A 174 -21.32 -6.83 20.42
N ALA A 175 -21.59 -8.09 20.03
CA ALA A 175 -22.79 -8.80 20.48
C ALA A 175 -22.70 -9.22 21.96
N GLY A 176 -21.50 -9.51 22.47
CA GLY A 176 -21.31 -9.88 23.88
C GLY A 176 -21.47 -8.70 24.86
N ASP A 177 -21.10 -7.49 24.43
CA ASP A 177 -21.16 -6.28 25.26
C ASP A 177 -22.61 -5.77 25.47
N LEU A 178 -23.52 -6.11 24.54
CA LEU A 178 -24.95 -5.79 24.65
C LEU A 178 -25.71 -6.72 25.60
N ASP A 179 -25.28 -7.99 25.72
CA ASP A 179 -25.87 -8.93 26.66
C ASP A 179 -25.48 -8.57 28.11
N ASP A 180 -24.22 -8.20 28.38
CA ASP A 180 -23.77 -7.82 29.73
C ASP A 180 -24.40 -6.50 30.23
N ALA A 181 -24.68 -5.53 29.34
CA ALA A 181 -25.33 -4.27 29.71
C ALA A 181 -26.83 -4.41 30.04
N THR A 182 -27.45 -5.55 29.71
CA THR A 182 -28.89 -5.79 29.93
C THR A 182 -29.16 -6.56 31.23
N TYR A 183 -28.13 -7.14 31.86
CA TYR A 183 -28.23 -7.94 33.10
C TYR A 183 -27.41 -7.40 34.29
N GLY A 184 -26.85 -6.19 34.20
CA GLY A 184 -26.17 -5.47 35.30
C GLY A 184 -27.02 -4.34 35.86
#